data_AF-A0A956QFW2-F1
#
_entry.id   AF-A0A956QFW2-F1
#
_cell.length_a   1.000
_cell.length_b   1.000
_cell.length_c   1.000
_cell.angle_alpha   90.00
_cell.angle_beta   90.00
_cell.angle_gamma   90.00
#
_symmetry.space_group_name_H-M   'P 1'
#
loop_
_entity.id
_entity.type
_entity.pdbx_description
1 polymer ?
#
loop_
_entity_poly.entity_id
_entity_poly.type
_entity_poly.pdbx_seq_one_letter_code
_entity_poly.pdbx_strand_id
1 'polypeptide(L)'
;MSSKRLLLTSILLVGLVGLAGFRPARADSEQQKIKAIESARKSVVSIRTYRSGSKEPGIGSGVILRSDGYILTNHHVIRDAKVVKVHLAGGKQYTAKIWKSAPEQDLALLKVAASD
;
A
#
# COMPACT_ATOMS: atom_id res chain seq x y z
N MET A 1 -27.56 -47.83 42.83
CA MET A 1 -28.64 -46.96 43.40
C MET A 1 -28.10 -45.54 43.47
N SER A 2 -28.30 -44.68 42.47
CA SER A 2 -29.50 -43.85 42.21
C SER A 2 -29.93 -42.98 43.42
N SER A 3 -29.57 -41.69 43.41
CA SER A 3 -30.50 -40.53 43.50
C SER A 3 -29.64 -39.24 43.54
N LYS A 4 -29.66 -38.38 42.52
CA LYS A 4 -30.63 -37.32 42.17
C LYS A 4 -30.50 -36.03 43.02
N ARG A 5 -29.99 -35.00 42.32
CA ARG A 5 -30.55 -33.62 42.15
C ARG A 5 -30.32 -32.54 43.22
N LEU A 6 -29.85 -31.40 42.69
CA LEU A 6 -30.20 -29.99 42.98
C LEU A 6 -29.72 -29.35 44.29
N LEU A 7 -28.82 -28.37 44.16
CA LEU A 7 -28.91 -27.02 44.75
C LEU A 7 -28.17 -26.05 43.80
N LEU A 8 -28.91 -25.33 42.96
CA LEU A 8 -29.31 -23.91 43.15
C LEU A 8 -28.11 -22.96 43.02
N THR A 9 -27.78 -22.49 41.80
CA THR A 9 -28.16 -21.17 41.25
C THR A 9 -27.90 -19.98 42.18
N SER A 10 -27.17 -19.01 41.59
CA SER A 10 -27.28 -17.56 41.80
C SER A 10 -26.18 -16.91 42.66
N ILE A 11 -25.85 -15.67 42.24
CA ILE A 11 -24.92 -14.67 42.79
C ILE A 11 -23.60 -14.65 42.00
N LEU A 12 -23.25 -13.62 41.22
CA LEU A 12 -23.94 -12.37 40.90
C LEU A 12 -23.31 -11.86 39.60
N LEU A 13 -24.18 -11.43 38.70
CA LEU A 13 -23.91 -10.54 37.59
C LEU A 13 -23.12 -9.30 38.09
N VAL A 14 -21.78 -9.34 38.09
CA VAL A 14 -21.00 -8.10 38.07
C VAL A 14 -21.20 -7.53 36.67
N GLY A 15 -22.11 -6.55 36.60
CA GLY A 15 -22.69 -6.00 35.39
C GLY A 15 -21.67 -5.75 34.28
N LEU A 16 -21.95 -6.05 33.02
CA LEU A 16 -23.15 -5.59 32.30
C LEU A 16 -23.52 -4.11 32.56
N VAL A 17 -22.55 -3.29 32.97
CA VAL A 17 -22.55 -1.82 32.85
C VAL A 17 -21.12 -1.42 32.48
N GLY A 18 -20.85 -1.35 31.18
CA GLY A 18 -19.52 -1.13 30.63
C GLY A 18 -19.40 -1.52 29.15
N LEU A 19 -20.42 -2.16 28.58
CA LEU A 19 -20.62 -2.19 27.13
C LEU A 19 -21.19 -0.85 26.67
N ALA A 20 -20.57 -0.29 25.63
CA ALA A 20 -20.96 0.91 24.87
C ALA A 20 -20.65 2.27 25.53
N GLY A 21 -19.40 2.75 25.38
CA GLY A 21 -19.15 4.18 25.55
C GLY A 21 -17.70 4.63 25.41
N PHE A 22 -16.75 3.87 25.95
CA PHE A 22 -15.34 4.26 25.88
C PHE A 22 -14.62 3.56 24.73
N ARG A 23 -14.93 3.94 23.49
CA ARG A 23 -13.98 3.77 22.38
C ARG A 23 -12.94 4.87 22.57
N PRO A 24 -11.67 4.57 22.90
CA PRO A 24 -10.68 5.62 22.92
C PRO A 24 -10.61 6.20 21.51
N ALA A 25 -10.86 7.50 21.33
CA ALA A 25 -10.75 8.19 20.04
C ALA A 25 -9.39 7.93 19.34
N ARG A 26 -8.39 7.51 20.12
CA ARG A 26 -7.08 7.04 19.68
C ARG A 26 -7.11 5.73 18.88
N ALA A 27 -7.98 4.76 19.20
CA ALA A 27 -8.06 3.48 18.45
C ALA A 27 -8.70 3.66 17.07
N ASP A 28 -9.77 4.46 16.98
CA ASP A 28 -10.46 4.71 15.71
C ASP A 28 -9.58 5.51 14.73
N SER A 29 -8.77 6.44 15.23
CA SER A 29 -7.82 7.22 14.42
C SER A 29 -6.61 6.40 13.93
N GLU A 30 -6.06 5.50 14.74
CA GLU A 30 -5.00 4.58 14.30
C GLU A 30 -5.50 3.58 13.25
N GLN A 31 -6.71 3.05 13.42
CA GLN A 31 -7.34 2.16 12.43
C GLN A 31 -7.58 2.88 11.09
N GLN A 32 -8.00 4.14 11.12
CA GLN A 32 -8.18 4.95 9.91
C GLN A 32 -6.86 5.19 9.17
N LYS A 33 -5.76 5.46 9.89
CA LYS A 33 -4.42 5.61 9.30
C LYS A 33 -3.96 4.33 8.60
N ILE A 34 -4.12 3.19 9.25
CA ILE A 34 -3.75 1.88 8.68
C ILE A 34 -4.57 1.60 7.42
N LYS A 35 -5.87 1.88 7.44
CA LYS A 35 -6.75 1.70 6.26
C LYS A 35 -6.36 2.59 5.09
N ALA A 36 -5.97 3.84 5.35
CA ALA A 36 -5.50 4.75 4.32
C ALA A 36 -4.22 4.25 3.66
N ILE A 37 -3.26 3.76 4.46
CA ILE A 37 -2.02 3.15 3.97
C ILE A 37 -2.34 1.92 3.12
N GLU A 38 -3.13 0.98 3.64
CA GLU A 38 -3.49 -0.25 2.92
C GLU A 38 -4.17 0.03 1.57
N SER A 39 -5.02 1.06 1.52
CA SER A 39 -5.70 1.47 0.29
C SER A 39 -4.71 2.05 -0.73
N ALA A 40 -3.76 2.88 -0.28
CA ALA A 40 -2.75 3.50 -1.14
C ALA A 40 -1.67 2.51 -1.60
N ARG A 41 -1.33 1.51 -0.78
CA ARG A 41 -0.26 0.53 -1.04
C ARG A 41 -0.39 -0.18 -2.39
N LYS A 42 -1.62 -0.43 -2.87
CA LYS A 42 -1.85 -1.08 -4.17
C LYS A 42 -1.53 -0.19 -5.37
N SER A 43 -1.58 1.13 -5.20
CA SER A 43 -1.34 2.11 -6.26
C SER A 43 0.10 2.60 -6.29
N VAL A 44 0.88 2.41 -5.22
CA VAL A 44 2.29 2.81 -5.17
C VAL A 44 3.17 1.72 -5.77
N VAL A 45 4.13 2.11 -6.60
CA VAL A 45 5.12 1.24 -7.23
C VAL A 45 6.53 1.67 -6.88
N SER A 46 7.47 0.72 -6.87
CA SER A 46 8.90 1.00 -6.80
C SER A 46 9.46 1.07 -8.22
N ILE A 47 10.33 2.05 -8.48
CA ILE A 47 10.99 2.27 -9.75
C ILE A 47 12.48 2.04 -9.56
N ARG A 48 13.06 1.20 -10.43
CA ARG A 48 14.50 0.99 -10.53
C ARG A 48 15.00 1.43 -11.88
N THR A 49 16.05 2.23 -11.89
CA THR A 49 16.65 2.79 -13.11
C THR A 49 18.08 2.34 -13.27
N TYR A 50 18.43 1.85 -14.45
CA TYR A 50 19.77 1.38 -14.75
C TYR A 50 20.42 2.34 -15.74
N ARG A 51 21.54 2.94 -15.34
CA ARG A 51 22.30 3.91 -16.14
C ARG A 51 23.56 3.26 -16.71
N SER A 52 24.03 3.73 -17.85
CA SER A 52 25.28 3.25 -18.43
C SER A 52 26.45 3.59 -17.51
N GLY A 53 27.32 2.62 -17.21
CA GLY A 53 28.50 2.83 -16.37
C GLY A 53 28.24 2.83 -14.85
N SER A 54 26.97 2.79 -14.40
CA SER A 54 26.65 2.59 -12.99
C SER A 54 26.47 1.10 -12.68
N LYS A 55 27.15 0.62 -11.63
CA LYS A 55 26.93 -0.73 -11.10
C LYS A 55 25.64 -0.83 -10.27
N GLU A 56 25.23 0.28 -9.68
CA GLU A 56 24.05 0.33 -8.82
C GLU A 56 22.85 0.94 -9.54
N PRO A 57 21.64 0.39 -9.34
CA PRO A 57 20.43 1.00 -9.86
C PRO A 57 20.04 2.23 -9.05
N GLY A 58 19.57 3.28 -9.74
CA GLY A 58 18.79 4.33 -9.09
C GLY A 58 17.46 3.77 -8.60
N ILE A 59 16.97 4.31 -7.48
CA ILE A 59 15.71 3.89 -6.84
C ILE A 59 14.80 5.11 -6.73
N GLY A 60 13.53 4.90 -7.04
CA GLY A 60 12.48 5.89 -6.85
C GLY A 60 11.12 5.24 -6.66
N SER A 61 10.08 6.08 -6.62
CA SER A 61 8.70 5.65 -6.45
C SER A 61 7.84 6.22 -7.58
N GLY A 62 6.68 5.60 -7.78
CA GLY A 62 5.64 6.13 -8.65
C GLY A 62 4.25 5.75 -8.17
N VAL A 63 3.26 6.30 -8.83
CA VAL A 63 1.84 6.03 -8.57
C VAL A 63 1.16 5.59 -9.86
N ILE A 64 0.41 4.50 -9.79
CA ILE A 64 -0.45 4.01 -10.87
C ILE A 64 -1.62 4.99 -11.01
N LEU A 65 -1.73 5.66 -12.16
CA LEU A 65 -2.82 6.58 -12.45
C LEU A 65 -4.01 5.87 -13.09
N ARG A 66 -3.75 4.82 -13.87
CA ARG A 66 -4.77 4.11 -14.65
C ARG A 66 -4.45 2.61 -14.67
N SER A 67 -5.50 1.79 -14.69
CA SER A 67 -5.39 0.32 -14.75
C SER A 67 -4.71 -0.16 -16.04
N ASP A 68 -4.78 0.60 -17.13
CA ASP A 68 -4.07 0.30 -18.37
C ASP A 68 -2.55 0.61 -18.30
N GLY A 69 -1.98 0.84 -17.12
CA GLY A 69 -0.54 0.80 -16.89
C GLY A 69 0.19 2.14 -17.05
N TYR A 70 -0.51 3.27 -16.90
CA TYR A 70 0.13 4.58 -16.79
C TYR A 70 0.57 4.88 -15.36
N ILE A 71 1.83 5.29 -15.19
CA ILE A 71 2.46 5.53 -13.90
C ILE A 71 3.09 6.91 -13.88
N LEU A 72 2.78 7.71 -12.86
CA LEU A 72 3.41 9.00 -12.61
C LEU A 72 4.63 8.83 -11.70
N THR A 73 5.70 9.56 -12.00
CA THR A 73 6.90 9.67 -11.18
C THR A 73 7.56 11.03 -11.42
N ASN A 74 8.74 11.25 -10.83
CA ASN A 74 9.53 12.43 -11.09
C ASN A 74 10.47 12.27 -12.29
N HIS A 75 10.78 13.38 -12.96
CA HIS A 75 11.74 13.38 -14.06
C HIS A 75 13.14 12.98 -13.58
N HIS A 76 13.58 13.49 -12.43
CA HIS A 76 14.90 13.18 -11.88
C HIS A 76 15.10 11.68 -11.59
N VAL A 77 14.03 10.94 -11.30
CA VAL A 77 14.10 9.48 -11.08
C VAL A 77 14.54 8.79 -12.36
N ILE A 78 13.97 9.15 -13.50
CA ILE A 78 14.19 8.51 -14.80
C ILE A 78 15.31 9.13 -15.62
N ARG A 79 15.86 10.27 -15.18
CA ARG A 79 16.92 10.98 -15.87
C ARG A 79 18.14 10.08 -16.10
N ASP A 80 18.61 10.07 -17.34
CA ASP A 80 19.74 9.26 -17.86
C ASP A 80 19.56 7.73 -17.76
N ALA A 81 18.36 7.25 -17.40
CA ALA A 81 18.08 5.84 -17.33
C ALA A 81 18.07 5.22 -18.73
N LYS A 82 18.83 4.14 -18.91
CA LYS A 82 18.76 3.29 -20.11
C LYS A 82 17.64 2.28 -20.02
N VAL A 83 17.39 1.79 -18.80
CA VAL A 83 16.29 0.87 -18.51
C VAL A 83 15.56 1.35 -17.28
N VAL A 84 14.22 1.38 -17.36
CA VAL A 84 13.33 1.66 -16.23
C VAL A 84 12.52 0.41 -15.93
N LYS A 85 12.62 -0.11 -14.71
CA LYS A 85 11.84 -1.24 -14.20
C LYS A 85 10.86 -0.74 -13.15
N VAL A 86 9.60 -1.16 -13.27
CA VAL A 86 8.54 -0.89 -12.29
C VAL A 86 8.25 -2.18 -11.55
N HIS A 87 8.24 -2.11 -10.23
CA HIS A 87 7.96 -3.21 -9.32
C HIS A 87 6.64 -2.90 -8.59
N LEU A 88 5.64 -3.77 -8.78
CA LEU A 88 4.36 -3.66 -8.11
C LEU A 88 4.43 -4.34 -6.73
N ALA A 89 3.53 -3.96 -5.82
CA ALA A 89 3.45 -4.53 -4.47
C ALA A 89 3.30 -6.06 -4.44
N GLY A 90 2.73 -6.67 -5.49
CA GLY A 90 2.58 -8.12 -5.65
C GLY A 90 3.82 -8.84 -6.20
N GLY A 91 4.98 -8.17 -6.28
CA GLY A 91 6.23 -8.75 -6.78
C GLY A 91 6.36 -8.79 -8.31
N LYS A 92 5.29 -8.54 -9.06
CA LYS A 92 5.32 -8.41 -10.53
C LYS A 92 6.23 -7.24 -10.94
N GLN A 93 7.00 -7.44 -12.01
CA GLN A 93 7.95 -6.46 -12.53
C GLN A 93 7.72 -6.23 -14.02
N TYR A 94 7.79 -4.98 -14.46
CA TYR A 94 7.62 -4.60 -15.85
C TYR A 94 8.74 -3.66 -16.30
N THR A 95 9.19 -3.82 -17.55
CA THR A 95 9.97 -2.77 -18.21
C THR A 95 9.02 -1.65 -18.61
N ALA A 96 9.28 -0.43 -18.14
CA ALA A 96 8.50 0.74 -18.48
C ALA A 96 9.11 1.48 -19.66
N LYS A 97 8.24 2.04 -20.52
CA LYS A 97 8.62 3.05 -21.50
C LYS A 97 8.37 4.43 -20.91
N ILE A 98 9.28 5.37 -21.15
CA ILE A 98 9.04 6.78 -20.86
C ILE A 98 8.04 7.27 -21.92
N TRP A 99 6.81 7.58 -21.50
CA TRP A 99 5.76 8.03 -22.41
C TRP A 99 5.85 9.54 -22.65
N LYS A 100 6.00 10.31 -21.57
CA LYS A 100 6.19 11.76 -21.63
C LYS A 100 6.96 12.23 -20.40
N SER A 101 7.75 13.28 -20.54
CA SER A 101 8.42 13.95 -19.41
C SER A 101 8.22 15.46 -19.51
N ALA A 102 8.19 16.12 -18.37
CA ALA A 102 8.16 17.56 -18.19
C ALA A 102 9.27 17.96 -17.22
N PRO A 103 10.51 18.18 -17.71
CA PRO A 103 11.68 18.44 -16.87
C PRO A 103 11.50 19.67 -15.95
N GLU A 104 10.91 20.75 -16.46
CA GLU A 104 10.65 22.00 -15.71
C GLU A 104 9.75 21.81 -14.49
N GLN A 105 8.92 20.77 -14.48
CA GLN A 105 8.00 20.44 -13.39
C GLN A 105 8.49 19.25 -12.56
N ASP A 106 9.63 18.68 -12.94
CA ASP A 106 10.15 17.43 -12.41
C ASP A 106 9.13 16.28 -12.43
N LEU A 107 8.39 16.14 -13.53
CA LEU A 107 7.38 15.09 -13.72
C LEU A 107 7.68 14.19 -14.92
N ALA A 108 7.34 12.91 -14.80
CA ALA A 108 7.39 11.95 -15.88
C ALA A 108 6.23 10.96 -15.82
N LEU A 109 5.70 10.65 -17.00
CA LEU A 109 4.69 9.62 -17.19
C LEU A 109 5.34 8.41 -17.88
N LEU A 110 5.19 7.26 -17.23
CA LEU A 110 5.65 5.97 -17.68
C LEU A 110 4.47 5.12 -18.17
N LYS A 111 4.75 4.21 -19.11
CA LYS A 111 3.80 3.20 -19.57
C LYS A 111 4.39 1.81 -19.42
N VAL A 112 3.65 0.92 -18.77
CA VAL A 112 3.93 -0.52 -18.73
C VAL A 112 2.90 -1.28 -19.57
N ALA A 113 3.31 -2.42 -20.13
CA ALA A 113 2.39 -3.38 -20.71
C ALA A 113 1.99 -4.36 -19.60
N ALA A 114 1.02 -3.95 -18.78
CA ALA A 114 0.34 -4.84 -17.87
C ALA A 114 -0.82 -5.47 -18.65
N SER A 115 -0.68 -6.75 -19.00
CA SER A 115 -1.83 -7.59 -19.34
C SER A 115 -2.29 -8.19 -18.02
N ASP A 116 -3.52 -7.89 -17.60
CA ASP A 116 -4.11 -8.51 -16.41
C ASP A 116 -4.28 -10.02 -16.61
#